data_AF-A0A3M1KSB0-F1
#
_entry.id   AF-A0A3M1KSB0-F1
#
_cell.length_a   1.000
_cell.length_b   1.000
_cell.length_c   1.000
_cell.angle_alpha   90.00
_cell.angle_beta   90.00
_cell.angle_gamma   90.00
#
_symmetry.space_group_name_H-M   'P 1'
#
loop_
_entity.id
_entity.type
_entity.pdbx_description
1 polymer ?
#
loop_
_entity_poly.entity_id
_entity_poly.type
_entity_poly.pdbx_seq_one_letter_code
_entity_poly.pdbx_strand_id
1 'polypeptide(L)'
;GVALPPAPEVDIRWAIRQCRSILQDERPKRAEKARFLAFLVHFVSDLHQPLHSTSVYSNELPGGNRGGNEFPLEGPWRNLHMLWDDGCGFLSDYNDIRPYGEPPQPLRPDQVARIQALASRLMERYPENTLPEAHILDADFWALESHKLALDFGYRGIKDPQARGRARYLQPGDEPTPHYLERGQEVVQRQLALSGYRLAALLNELLKEE
;
A
#
# COMPACT_ATOMS: atom_id res chain seq x y z
N GLY A 1 -14.93 7.19 -24.73
CA GLY A 1 -14.19 6.41 -23.72
C GLY A 1 -12.81 6.12 -24.27
N VAL A 2 -11.79 6.16 -23.43
CA VAL A 2 -10.42 5.82 -23.82
C VAL A 2 -10.29 4.31 -23.82
N ALA A 3 -9.65 3.74 -24.85
CA ALA A 3 -9.37 2.31 -24.88
C ALA A 3 -8.36 1.97 -23.78
N LEU A 4 -8.70 1.00 -22.93
CA LEU A 4 -7.79 0.53 -21.90
C LEU A 4 -6.72 -0.38 -22.53
N PRO A 5 -5.47 -0.32 -22.05
CA PRO A 5 -4.46 -1.28 -22.46
C PRO A 5 -4.87 -2.70 -22.04
N PRO A 6 -4.35 -3.75 -22.71
CA PRO A 6 -4.54 -5.12 -22.25
C PRO A 6 -3.97 -5.28 -20.83
N ALA A 7 -4.57 -6.18 -20.06
CA ALA A 7 -4.03 -6.53 -18.75
C ALA A 7 -2.59 -7.06 -18.90
N PRO A 8 -1.64 -6.61 -18.06
CA PRO A 8 -0.27 -7.08 -18.14
C PRO A 8 -0.19 -8.56 -17.74
N GLU A 9 0.67 -9.32 -18.43
CA GLU A 9 0.95 -10.72 -18.08
C GLU A 9 1.77 -10.85 -16.78
N VAL A 10 2.58 -9.83 -16.50
CA VAL A 10 3.46 -9.75 -15.32
C VAL A 10 3.05 -8.54 -14.49
N ASP A 11 2.60 -8.80 -13.27
CA ASP A 11 2.22 -7.80 -12.29
C ASP A 11 2.54 -8.27 -10.85
N ILE A 12 2.16 -7.47 -9.86
CA ILE A 12 2.38 -7.78 -8.44
C ILE A 12 1.67 -9.05 -7.98
N ARG A 13 0.51 -9.38 -8.56
CA ARG A 13 -0.24 -10.60 -8.23
C ARG A 13 0.51 -11.83 -8.75
N TRP A 14 1.04 -11.74 -9.96
CA TRP A 14 1.97 -12.74 -10.49
C TRP A 14 3.21 -12.85 -9.62
N ALA A 15 3.82 -11.74 -9.19
CA ALA A 15 5.04 -11.73 -8.37
C ALA A 15 4.81 -12.41 -7.01
N ILE A 16 3.67 -12.14 -6.35
CA ILE A 16 3.29 -12.83 -5.10
C ILE A 16 3.16 -14.34 -5.34
N ARG A 17 2.50 -14.77 -6.43
CA ARG A 17 2.40 -16.21 -6.77
C ARG A 17 3.78 -16.85 -6.99
N GLN A 18 4.70 -16.16 -7.66
CA GLN A 18 6.07 -16.65 -7.84
C GLN A 18 6.82 -16.77 -6.52
N CYS A 19 6.74 -15.75 -5.66
CA CYS A 19 7.38 -15.79 -4.35
C CYS A 19 6.88 -16.98 -3.51
N ARG A 20 5.55 -17.21 -3.47
CA ARG A 20 4.95 -18.37 -2.79
C ARG A 20 5.51 -19.69 -3.33
N SER A 21 5.50 -19.86 -4.66
CA SER A 21 6.00 -21.08 -5.31
C SER A 21 7.46 -21.35 -4.96
N ILE A 22 8.32 -20.33 -4.95
CA ILE A 22 9.76 -20.50 -4.69
C ILE A 22 10.05 -20.80 -3.22
N LEU A 23 9.26 -20.24 -2.30
CA LEU A 23 9.43 -20.50 -0.87
C LEU A 23 9.07 -21.95 -0.50
N GLN A 24 8.05 -22.52 -1.17
CA GLN A 24 7.61 -23.90 -0.96
C GLN A 24 8.47 -24.94 -1.67
N ASP A 25 9.18 -24.56 -2.73
CA ASP A 25 10.05 -25.48 -3.48
C ASP A 25 11.31 -25.85 -2.68
N GLU A 26 11.72 -27.11 -2.66
CA GLU A 26 12.95 -27.56 -1.98
C GLU A 26 14.23 -27.25 -2.76
N ARG A 27 14.13 -27.01 -4.07
CA ARG A 27 15.28 -26.84 -4.98
C ARG A 27 16.07 -25.54 -4.77
N PRO A 28 15.44 -24.36 -4.57
CA PRO A 28 16.15 -23.09 -4.43
C PRO A 28 17.08 -23.06 -3.22
N LYS A 29 18.23 -22.39 -3.36
CA LYS A 29 19.18 -22.23 -2.26
C LYS A 29 18.60 -21.33 -1.16
N ARG A 30 19.05 -21.49 0.08
CA ARG A 30 18.62 -20.64 1.22
C ARG A 30 18.72 -19.13 0.94
N ALA A 31 19.78 -18.68 0.28
CA ALA A 31 19.95 -17.27 -0.08
C ALA A 31 18.90 -16.76 -1.09
N GLU A 32 18.48 -17.63 -2.02
CA GLU A 32 17.42 -17.33 -2.97
C GLU A 32 16.06 -17.29 -2.26
N LYS A 33 15.76 -18.28 -1.41
CA LYS A 33 14.56 -18.25 -0.56
C LYS A 33 14.50 -16.98 0.31
N ALA A 34 15.60 -16.57 0.92
CA ALA A 34 15.65 -15.33 1.71
C ALA A 34 15.34 -14.08 0.88
N ARG A 35 15.81 -14.03 -0.37
CA ARG A 35 15.47 -12.93 -1.29
C ARG A 35 13.98 -12.92 -1.64
N PHE A 36 13.41 -14.07 -1.99
CA PHE A 36 11.99 -14.17 -2.33
C PHE A 36 11.07 -13.96 -1.11
N LEU A 37 11.54 -14.28 0.09
CA LEU A 37 10.87 -13.91 1.33
C LEU A 37 10.82 -12.38 1.49
N ALA A 38 11.94 -11.69 1.28
CA ALA A 38 11.97 -10.23 1.34
C ALA A 38 11.04 -9.59 0.29
N PHE A 39 11.02 -10.13 -0.93
CA PHE A 39 10.07 -9.70 -1.96
C PHE A 39 8.61 -9.96 -1.59
N LEU A 40 8.29 -11.12 -1.02
CA LEU A 40 6.94 -11.42 -0.57
C LEU A 40 6.47 -10.43 0.50
N VAL A 41 7.31 -10.17 1.50
CA VAL A 41 7.03 -9.18 2.57
C VAL A 41 6.74 -7.80 1.96
N HIS A 42 7.52 -7.39 0.96
CA HIS A 42 7.34 -6.10 0.29
C HIS A 42 6.05 -6.06 -0.55
N PHE A 43 5.85 -7.04 -1.44
CA PHE A 43 4.72 -7.04 -2.36
C PHE A 43 3.37 -7.23 -1.68
N VAL A 44 3.30 -7.96 -0.56
CA VAL A 44 2.06 -8.04 0.21
C VAL A 44 1.67 -6.65 0.73
N SER A 45 2.61 -5.88 1.26
CA SER A 45 2.35 -4.51 1.75
C SER A 45 1.99 -3.56 0.61
N ASP A 46 2.74 -3.59 -0.50
CA ASP A 46 2.46 -2.76 -1.68
C ASP A 46 1.06 -3.00 -2.24
N LEU A 47 0.62 -4.27 -2.30
CA LEU A 47 -0.72 -4.59 -2.82
C LEU A 47 -1.84 -4.08 -1.91
N HIS A 48 -1.54 -3.73 -0.65
CA HIS A 48 -2.49 -3.09 0.26
C HIS A 48 -2.45 -1.55 0.20
N GLN A 49 -1.49 -0.95 -0.52
CA GLN A 49 -1.48 0.46 -0.85
C GLN A 49 -2.51 0.70 -1.99
N PRO A 50 -3.59 1.47 -1.75
CA PRO A 50 -4.67 1.63 -2.73
C PRO A 50 -4.21 1.98 -4.15
N LEU A 51 -3.31 2.94 -4.30
CA LEU A 51 -2.83 3.45 -5.59
C LEU A 51 -1.88 2.51 -6.33
N HIS A 52 -1.38 1.44 -5.70
CA HIS A 52 -0.59 0.39 -6.37
C HIS A 52 -1.46 -0.58 -7.20
N SER A 53 -2.78 -0.46 -7.12
CA SER A 53 -3.75 -1.35 -7.77
C SER A 53 -4.57 -0.68 -8.89
N THR A 54 -4.23 0.54 -9.30
CA THR A 54 -5.09 1.33 -10.18
C THR A 54 -4.32 2.31 -11.06
N SER A 55 -4.96 2.75 -12.13
CA SER A 55 -4.50 3.83 -13.00
C SER A 55 -5.72 4.51 -13.62
N VAL A 56 -5.71 5.85 -13.68
CA VAL A 56 -6.78 6.63 -14.31
C VAL A 56 -6.41 6.92 -15.75
N TYR A 57 -7.30 6.56 -16.67
CA TYR A 57 -7.14 6.79 -18.11
C TYR A 57 -8.08 7.89 -18.59
N SER A 58 -7.55 8.85 -19.34
CA SER A 58 -8.31 9.92 -20.00
C SER A 58 -7.74 10.18 -21.40
N ASN A 59 -8.37 11.04 -22.19
CA ASN A 59 -7.84 11.37 -23.52
C ASN A 59 -6.47 12.09 -23.42
N GLU A 60 -6.28 12.81 -22.32
CA GLU A 60 -5.05 13.50 -21.95
C GLU A 60 -4.01 12.54 -21.35
N LEU A 61 -4.46 11.43 -20.77
CA LEU A 61 -3.65 10.40 -20.13
C LEU A 61 -3.92 9.01 -20.76
N PRO A 62 -3.60 8.80 -22.05
CA PRO A 62 -3.88 7.54 -22.73
C PRO A 62 -3.04 6.37 -22.18
N GLY A 63 -1.86 6.66 -21.60
CA GLY A 63 -1.03 5.68 -20.88
C GLY A 63 -1.47 5.42 -19.43
N GLY A 64 -2.50 6.15 -18.98
CA GLY A 64 -2.92 6.19 -17.59
C GLY A 64 -2.03 7.08 -16.73
N ASN A 65 -2.51 7.47 -15.56
CA ASN A 65 -1.81 8.38 -14.65
C ASN A 65 -0.75 7.71 -13.75
N ARG A 66 -0.41 6.45 -14.04
CA ARG A 66 0.60 5.65 -13.33
C ARG A 66 0.34 5.57 -11.82
N GLY A 67 -0.88 5.22 -11.42
CA GLY A 67 -1.25 5.12 -10.01
C GLY A 67 -1.17 6.45 -9.26
N GLY A 68 -1.44 7.57 -9.93
CA GLY A 68 -1.45 8.89 -9.30
C GLY A 68 -0.10 9.61 -9.33
N ASN A 69 0.91 9.04 -9.99
CA ASN A 69 2.18 9.73 -10.22
C ASN A 69 2.02 10.93 -11.16
N GLU A 70 1.09 10.87 -12.10
CA GLU A 70 0.72 11.99 -13.00
C GLU A 70 -0.45 12.82 -12.44
N PHE A 71 -0.71 12.72 -11.13
CA PHE A 71 -1.64 13.59 -10.40
C PHE A 71 -0.83 14.53 -9.51
N PRO A 72 -0.40 15.71 -10.01
CA PRO A 72 0.40 16.65 -9.24
C PRO A 72 -0.37 17.19 -8.03
N LEU A 73 0.35 17.49 -6.96
CA LEU A 73 -0.16 18.15 -5.75
C LEU A 73 0.74 19.32 -5.38
N GLU A 74 0.15 20.29 -4.68
CA GLU A 74 0.91 21.34 -3.99
C GLU A 74 1.20 20.91 -2.53
N GLY A 75 2.25 21.47 -1.95
CA GLY A 75 2.68 21.17 -0.57
C GLY A 75 3.88 20.21 -0.48
N PRO A 76 4.03 19.45 0.63
CA PRO A 76 5.22 18.62 0.85
C PRO A 76 5.24 17.37 -0.04
N TRP A 77 4.10 16.99 -0.63
CA TRP A 77 4.02 15.89 -1.58
C TRP A 77 3.89 16.37 -3.03
N ARG A 78 4.76 15.87 -3.92
CA ARG A 78 4.79 16.27 -5.34
C ARG A 78 3.62 15.72 -6.15
N ASN A 79 3.07 14.58 -5.76
CA ASN A 79 1.96 13.93 -6.44
C ASN A 79 1.17 13.03 -5.48
N LEU A 80 0.01 12.59 -5.94
CA LEU A 80 -0.92 11.76 -5.18
C LEU A 80 -0.29 10.42 -4.77
N HIS A 81 0.47 9.78 -5.65
CA HIS A 81 1.11 8.50 -5.33
C HIS A 81 2.04 8.61 -4.11
N MET A 82 2.90 9.62 -4.12
CA MET A 82 3.86 9.88 -3.05
C MET A 82 3.17 10.23 -1.72
N LEU A 83 2.04 10.94 -1.76
CA LEU A 83 1.22 11.19 -0.58
C LEU A 83 0.73 9.89 0.06
N TRP A 84 0.25 8.94 -0.75
CA TRP A 84 -0.28 7.67 -0.24
C TRP A 84 0.83 6.70 0.19
N ASP A 85 1.98 6.69 -0.48
CA ASP A 85 3.17 5.93 -0.04
C ASP A 85 3.68 6.44 1.33
N ASP A 86 3.59 7.75 1.58
CA ASP A 86 3.92 8.36 2.88
C ASP A 86 2.80 8.22 3.93
N GLY A 87 1.81 7.36 3.65
CA GLY A 87 0.70 7.07 4.55
C GLY A 87 -0.22 8.26 4.81
N CYS A 88 -0.38 9.15 3.82
CA CYS A 88 -1.05 10.45 3.99
C CYS A 88 -0.45 11.29 5.13
N GLY A 89 0.86 11.18 5.34
CA GLY A 89 1.60 11.83 6.41
C GLY A 89 1.71 11.04 7.71
N PHE A 90 0.98 9.92 7.85
CA PHE A 90 1.04 9.09 9.06
C PHE A 90 2.41 8.41 9.25
N LEU A 91 3.12 8.16 8.15
CA LEU A 91 4.41 7.47 8.17
C LEU A 91 5.61 8.42 8.02
N SER A 92 5.38 9.74 7.88
CA SER A 92 6.46 10.69 7.59
C SER A 92 7.58 10.66 8.64
N ASP A 93 7.21 10.50 9.92
CA ASP A 93 8.16 10.43 11.03
C ASP A 93 9.05 9.17 10.98
N TYR A 94 8.71 8.17 10.17
CA TYR A 94 9.49 6.93 10.00
C TYR A 94 10.45 6.99 8.81
N ASN A 95 10.40 8.06 8.00
CA ASN A 95 11.31 8.25 6.87
C ASN A 95 12.77 8.47 7.32
N ASP A 96 13.00 8.77 8.60
CA ASP A 96 14.32 8.86 9.22
C ASP A 96 14.99 7.48 9.41
N ILE A 97 14.24 6.38 9.31
CA ILE A 97 14.77 5.03 9.51
C ILE A 97 15.62 4.60 8.30
N ARG A 98 15.19 4.96 7.10
CA ARG A 98 15.93 4.76 5.84
C ARG A 98 15.78 5.99 4.94
N PRO A 99 16.54 7.06 5.22
CA PRO A 99 16.45 8.29 4.45
C PRO A 99 16.82 8.06 2.99
N TYR A 100 16.09 8.73 2.09
CA TYR A 100 16.32 8.63 0.66
C TYR A 100 17.69 9.19 0.28
N GLY A 101 18.41 8.47 -0.59
CA GLY A 101 19.73 8.88 -1.07
C GLY A 101 20.90 8.45 -0.17
N GLU A 102 20.61 7.83 0.98
CA GLU A 102 21.64 7.31 1.88
C GLU A 102 21.79 5.78 1.76
N PRO A 103 23.02 5.23 1.92
CA PRO A 103 23.23 3.79 1.94
C PRO A 103 22.43 3.10 3.06
N PRO A 104 21.79 1.95 2.79
CA PRO A 104 21.07 1.20 3.81
C PRO A 104 21.97 0.82 5.00
N GLN A 105 21.64 1.31 6.19
CA GLN A 105 22.29 0.90 7.43
C GLN A 105 21.50 -0.22 8.15
N PRO A 106 22.13 -1.03 9.01
CA PRO A 106 21.43 -1.90 9.93
C PRO A 106 20.50 -1.10 10.85
N LEU A 107 19.32 -1.65 11.16
CA LEU A 107 18.38 -1.00 12.07
C LEU A 107 18.98 -0.93 13.49
N ARG A 108 18.89 0.25 14.11
CA ARG A 108 19.27 0.44 15.50
C ARG A 108 18.17 -0.08 16.44
N PRO A 109 18.49 -0.49 17.68
CA PRO A 109 17.50 -0.96 18.65
C PRO A 109 16.34 0.01 18.89
N ASP A 110 16.60 1.32 18.92
CA ASP A 110 15.58 2.37 19.08
C ASP A 110 14.61 2.42 17.88
N GLN A 111 15.13 2.24 16.65
CA GLN A 111 14.31 2.21 15.43
C GLN A 111 13.42 0.96 15.40
N VAL A 112 13.98 -0.19 15.78
CA VAL A 112 13.21 -1.45 15.89
C VAL A 112 12.09 -1.29 16.91
N ALA A 113 12.37 -0.73 18.09
CA ALA A 113 11.37 -0.48 19.12
C ALA A 113 10.26 0.47 18.63
N ARG A 114 10.60 1.51 17.85
CA ARG A 114 9.62 2.43 17.25
C ARG A 114 8.69 1.74 16.26
N ILE A 115 9.22 0.84 15.41
CA ILE A 115 8.42 0.06 14.44
C ILE A 115 7.54 -0.95 15.18
N GLN A 116 8.06 -1.63 16.20
CA GLN A 116 7.29 -2.57 17.01
C GLN A 116 6.15 -1.86 17.75
N ALA A 117 6.43 -0.70 18.35
CA ALA A 117 5.41 0.11 19.00
C ALA A 117 4.32 0.59 18.01
N LEU A 118 4.69 0.92 16.76
CA LEU A 118 3.72 1.20 15.72
C LEU A 118 2.82 -0.01 15.45
N ALA A 119 3.43 -1.17 15.20
CA ALA A 119 2.69 -2.40 14.94
C ALA A 119 1.73 -2.74 16.08
N SER A 120 2.18 -2.67 17.34
CA SER A 120 1.31 -2.90 18.51
C SER A 120 0.11 -1.95 18.56
N ARG A 121 0.32 -0.64 18.32
CA ARG A 121 -0.79 0.33 18.28
C ARG A 121 -1.77 0.04 17.14
N LEU A 122 -1.27 -0.34 15.97
CA LEU A 122 -2.12 -0.68 14.82
C LEU A 122 -2.94 -1.95 15.10
N MET A 123 -2.32 -2.97 15.71
CA MET A 123 -3.01 -4.20 16.09
C MET A 123 -4.04 -3.99 17.21
N GLU A 124 -3.77 -3.07 18.14
CA GLU A 124 -4.75 -2.68 19.17
C GLU A 124 -5.92 -1.89 18.57
N ARG A 125 -5.65 -0.97 17.65
CA ARG A 125 -6.69 -0.17 16.98
C ARG A 125 -7.53 -1.00 16.00
N TYR A 126 -6.91 -1.96 15.33
CA TYR A 126 -7.54 -2.87 14.38
C TYR A 126 -7.22 -4.33 14.76
N PRO A 127 -7.88 -4.88 15.79
CA PRO A 127 -7.69 -6.27 16.18
C PRO A 127 -8.12 -7.21 15.05
N GLU A 128 -7.40 -8.32 14.85
CA GLU A 128 -7.64 -9.27 13.75
C GLU A 128 -9.09 -9.75 13.67
N ASN A 129 -9.72 -10.02 14.82
CA ASN A 129 -11.12 -10.46 14.90
C ASN A 129 -12.15 -9.41 14.43
N THR A 130 -11.74 -8.15 14.24
CA THR A 130 -12.57 -7.08 13.65
C THR A 130 -12.38 -6.94 12.15
N LEU A 131 -11.41 -7.66 11.58
CA LEU A 131 -11.07 -7.68 10.16
C LEU A 131 -11.41 -9.06 9.58
N PRO A 132 -12.69 -9.37 9.33
CA PRO A 132 -13.09 -10.68 8.84
C PRO A 132 -12.38 -11.04 7.53
N GLU A 133 -11.95 -10.10 6.70
CA GLU A 133 -11.21 -10.38 5.47
C GLU A 133 -9.72 -10.75 5.67
N ALA A 134 -9.19 -10.72 6.90
CA ALA A 134 -7.78 -11.01 7.18
C ALA A 134 -7.38 -12.46 6.84
N HIS A 135 -8.32 -13.40 6.87
CA HIS A 135 -8.10 -14.79 6.49
C HIS A 135 -8.16 -15.05 4.98
N ILE A 136 -8.55 -14.05 4.17
CA ILE A 136 -8.59 -14.19 2.70
C ILE A 136 -7.17 -13.98 2.19
N LEU A 137 -6.52 -15.04 1.69
CA LEU A 137 -5.12 -15.03 1.23
C LEU A 137 -4.95 -15.04 -0.30
N ASP A 138 -5.91 -14.43 -0.99
CA ASP A 138 -5.96 -14.31 -2.45
C ASP A 138 -5.53 -12.90 -2.90
N ALA A 139 -4.42 -12.83 -3.63
CA ALA A 139 -3.88 -11.58 -4.15
C ALA A 139 -4.80 -10.88 -5.17
N ASP A 140 -5.62 -11.63 -5.91
CA ASP A 140 -6.61 -11.03 -6.81
C ASP A 140 -7.70 -10.30 -6.01
N PHE A 141 -8.10 -10.84 -4.87
CA PHE A 141 -9.04 -10.18 -3.97
C PHE A 141 -8.44 -8.92 -3.32
N TRP A 142 -7.19 -9.00 -2.86
CA TRP A 142 -6.47 -7.85 -2.29
C TRP A 142 -6.37 -6.70 -3.28
N ALA A 143 -6.05 -7.00 -4.54
CA ALA A 143 -5.99 -6.00 -5.60
C ALA A 143 -7.34 -5.30 -5.82
N LEU A 144 -8.45 -6.04 -5.77
CA LEU A 144 -9.79 -5.49 -5.91
C LEU A 144 -10.20 -4.61 -4.71
N GLU A 145 -9.82 -4.99 -3.49
CA GLU A 145 -10.04 -4.17 -2.29
C GLU A 145 -9.28 -2.85 -2.37
N SER A 146 -7.99 -2.91 -2.67
CA SER A 146 -7.14 -1.73 -2.86
C SER A 146 -7.66 -0.83 -3.98
N HIS A 147 -8.17 -1.42 -5.07
CA HIS A 147 -8.73 -0.66 -6.18
C HIS A 147 -9.97 0.13 -5.74
N LYS A 148 -10.87 -0.49 -4.96
CA LYS A 148 -12.05 0.18 -4.40
C LYS A 148 -11.65 1.33 -3.48
N LEU A 149 -10.70 1.10 -2.58
CA LEU A 149 -10.17 2.16 -1.71
C LEU A 149 -9.57 3.32 -2.50
N ALA A 150 -8.87 3.02 -3.60
CA ALA A 150 -8.29 4.02 -4.46
C ALA A 150 -9.35 4.88 -5.16
N LEU A 151 -10.45 4.26 -5.58
CA LEU A 151 -11.59 4.99 -6.14
C LEU A 151 -12.28 5.86 -5.07
N ASP A 152 -12.58 5.30 -3.90
CA ASP A 152 -13.41 5.95 -2.89
C ASP A 152 -12.66 7.02 -2.10
N PHE A 153 -11.39 6.79 -1.78
CA PHE A 153 -10.59 7.68 -0.94
C PHE A 153 -9.45 8.36 -1.70
N GLY A 154 -8.82 7.69 -2.67
CA GLY A 154 -7.72 8.24 -3.44
C GLY A 154 -8.15 9.29 -4.46
N TYR A 155 -8.88 8.87 -5.50
CA TYR A 155 -9.21 9.73 -6.64
C TYR A 155 -10.53 10.47 -6.53
N ARG A 156 -11.60 9.81 -6.09
CA ARG A 156 -12.81 10.57 -5.78
C ARG A 156 -12.48 11.52 -4.64
N GLY A 157 -11.64 11.14 -3.69
CA GLY A 157 -11.38 11.98 -2.53
C GLY A 157 -12.63 12.21 -1.70
N ILE A 158 -12.47 12.99 -0.64
CA ILE A 158 -13.47 13.08 0.42
C ILE A 158 -14.16 14.41 0.32
N LYS A 159 -15.50 14.40 0.43
CA LYS A 159 -16.30 15.63 0.42
C LYS A 159 -15.84 16.51 1.58
N ASP A 160 -15.23 17.64 1.27
CA ASP A 160 -14.89 18.64 2.27
C ASP A 160 -16.18 19.12 2.98
N PRO A 161 -16.32 18.90 4.31
CA PRO A 161 -17.49 19.34 5.07
C PRO A 161 -17.68 20.86 5.04
N GLN A 162 -16.60 21.62 4.80
CA GLN A 162 -16.64 23.07 4.69
C GLN A 162 -17.03 23.56 3.29
N ALA A 163 -17.09 22.67 2.29
CA ALA A 163 -17.53 23.04 0.97
C ALA A 163 -19.03 23.33 1.00
N ARG A 164 -19.39 24.61 0.80
CA ARG A 164 -20.78 25.13 0.80
C ARG A 164 -21.63 24.49 -0.31
N GLY A 165 -22.11 23.26 -0.08
CA GLY A 165 -23.10 22.55 -0.89
C GLY A 165 -22.58 21.88 -2.18
N ARG A 166 -21.28 21.93 -2.48
CA ARG A 166 -20.69 21.19 -3.61
C ARG A 166 -19.61 20.25 -3.08
N ALA A 167 -19.70 18.97 -3.41
CA ALA A 167 -18.61 18.04 -3.18
C ALA A 167 -17.37 18.56 -3.95
N ARG A 168 -16.40 19.13 -3.23
CA ARG A 168 -15.09 19.43 -3.79
C ARG A 168 -14.18 18.26 -3.47
N TYR A 169 -13.75 17.60 -4.53
CA TYR A 169 -12.82 16.49 -4.51
C TYR A 169 -11.43 17.03 -4.80
N LEU A 170 -10.39 16.38 -4.25
CA LEU A 170 -9.00 16.74 -4.52
C LEU A 170 -8.76 16.75 -6.04
N GLN A 171 -8.25 17.85 -6.58
CA GLN A 171 -7.93 18.00 -8.00
C GLN A 171 -6.40 18.05 -8.22
N PRO A 172 -5.92 17.74 -9.44
CA PRO A 172 -4.53 17.99 -9.79
C PRO A 172 -4.12 19.44 -9.53
N GLY A 173 -3.02 19.64 -8.80
CA GLY A 173 -2.51 20.95 -8.40
C GLY A 173 -3.19 21.55 -7.14
N ASP A 174 -4.11 20.82 -6.50
CA ASP A 174 -4.59 21.21 -5.16
C ASP A 174 -3.56 20.81 -4.08
N GLU A 175 -3.56 21.55 -2.97
CA GLU A 175 -2.96 21.10 -1.71
C GLU A 175 -3.97 20.22 -0.94
N PRO A 176 -3.58 19.03 -0.45
CA PRO A 176 -4.49 18.17 0.32
C PRO A 176 -5.01 18.85 1.58
N THR A 177 -6.34 18.83 1.77
CA THR A 177 -6.94 19.39 2.99
C THR A 177 -6.63 18.53 4.22
N PRO A 178 -6.61 19.10 5.43
CA PRO A 178 -6.42 18.32 6.66
C PRO A 178 -7.44 17.17 6.81
N HIS A 179 -8.68 17.40 6.36
CA HIS A 179 -9.71 16.36 6.40
C HIS A 179 -9.42 15.20 5.43
N TYR A 180 -8.93 15.50 4.23
CA TYR A 180 -8.49 14.46 3.29
C TYR A 180 -7.37 13.62 3.92
N LEU A 181 -6.37 14.28 4.52
CA LEU A 181 -5.24 13.61 5.17
C LEU A 181 -5.72 12.71 6.31
N GLU A 182 -6.49 13.22 7.28
CA GLU A 182 -6.99 12.47 8.43
C GLU A 182 -7.69 11.16 8.02
N ARG A 183 -8.59 11.26 7.05
CA ARG A 183 -9.34 10.11 6.55
C ARG A 183 -8.48 9.14 5.73
N GLY A 184 -7.53 9.66 4.94
CA GLY A 184 -6.52 8.84 4.26
C GLY A 184 -5.67 8.06 5.26
N GLN A 185 -5.26 8.70 6.36
CA GLN A 185 -4.52 8.06 7.44
C GLN A 185 -5.32 6.95 8.13
N GLU A 186 -6.64 7.09 8.27
CA GLU A 186 -7.48 5.99 8.79
C GLU A 186 -7.43 4.75 7.87
N VAL A 187 -7.55 4.96 6.55
CA VAL A 187 -7.46 3.90 5.55
C VAL A 187 -6.08 3.24 5.61
N VAL A 188 -5.01 4.04 5.60
CA VAL A 188 -3.62 3.55 5.66
C VAL A 188 -3.40 2.72 6.91
N GLN A 189 -3.80 3.21 8.09
CA GLN A 189 -3.60 2.47 9.34
C GLN A 189 -4.32 1.12 9.33
N ARG A 190 -5.56 1.07 8.80
CA ARG A 190 -6.29 -0.17 8.63
C ARG A 190 -5.60 -1.13 7.66
N GLN A 191 -5.15 -0.63 6.51
CA GLN A 191 -4.46 -1.43 5.49
C GLN A 191 -3.11 -1.97 5.97
N LEU A 192 -2.36 -1.18 6.76
CA LEU A 192 -1.12 -1.64 7.39
C LEU A 192 -1.39 -2.82 8.33
N ALA A 193 -2.40 -2.72 9.21
CA ALA A 193 -2.78 -3.82 10.09
C ALA A 193 -3.23 -5.06 9.29
N LEU A 194 -4.14 -4.88 8.34
CA LEU A 194 -4.67 -5.96 7.50
C LEU A 194 -3.57 -6.68 6.70
N SER A 195 -2.65 -5.92 6.09
CA SER A 195 -1.51 -6.48 5.35
C SER A 195 -0.59 -7.30 6.27
N GLY A 196 -0.37 -6.83 7.50
CA GLY A 196 0.42 -7.54 8.51
C GLY A 196 -0.20 -8.88 8.91
N TYR A 197 -1.51 -8.91 9.18
CA TYR A 197 -2.21 -10.16 9.50
C TYR A 197 -2.20 -11.15 8.33
N ARG A 198 -2.49 -10.69 7.11
CA ARG A 198 -2.46 -11.52 5.91
C ARG A 198 -1.06 -12.07 5.62
N LEU A 199 -0.03 -11.24 5.78
CA LEU A 199 1.35 -11.68 5.64
C LEU A 199 1.71 -12.74 6.69
N ALA A 200 1.35 -12.53 7.95
CA ALA A 200 1.60 -13.50 9.02
C ALA A 200 0.90 -14.84 8.74
N ALA A 201 -0.39 -14.81 8.38
CA ALA A 201 -1.15 -16.00 8.01
C ALA A 201 -0.52 -16.72 6.80
N LEU A 202 -0.13 -15.98 5.77
CA LEU A 202 0.52 -16.52 4.59
C LEU A 202 1.87 -17.18 4.93
N LEU A 203 2.71 -16.54 5.74
CA LEU A 203 3.99 -17.11 6.16
C LEU A 203 3.80 -18.37 7.00
N ASN A 204 2.79 -18.39 7.88
CA ASN A 204 2.41 -19.58 8.64
C ASN A 204 1.92 -20.72 7.74
N GLU A 205 1.31 -20.45 6.59
CA GLU A 205 0.97 -21.50 5.63
C GLU A 205 2.18 -22.01 4.85
N LEU A 206 3.08 -21.11 4.45
CA LEU A 206 4.21 -21.44 3.58
C LEU A 206 5.39 -22.09 4.32
N LEU A 207 5.58 -21.78 5.60
CA LEU A 207 6.77 -22.13 6.38
C LEU A 207 6.46 -23.06 7.57
N LYS A 208 5.32 -23.73 7.58
CA LYS A 208 5.01 -24.75 8.60
C LYS A 208 6.16 -25.75 8.68
N GLU A 209 6.73 -25.89 9.88
CA GLU A 209 7.61 -26.99 10.21
C GLU A 209 6.76 -28.28 10.24
N GLU A 210 7.23 -29.33 9.57
CA GLU A 210 6.63 -30.68 9.65
C GLU A 210 6.79 -31.28 11.06
#